data_AF-A9B2J4-F1
#
_entry.id   AF-A9B2J4-F1
#
_cell.length_a   1.000
_cell.length_b   1.000
_cell.length_c   1.000
_cell.angle_alpha   90.00
_cell.angle_beta   90.00
_cell.angle_gamma   90.00
#
_symmetry.space_group_name_H-M   'P 1'
#
loop_
_entity.id
_entity.type
_entity.pdbx_description
1 polymer ?
#
loop_
_entity_poly.entity_id
_entity_poly.type
_entity_poly.pdbx_seq_one_letter_code
_entity_poly.pdbx_strand_id
1 'polypeptide(L)'
;MRRFLIALGVLALLGLPRAVSAHDMCFPSDKTPYCLPDPFSDYWELNGGLPVFGYPVTAKADELNKDTGKMHPTQWLERNRLEYHNENKGTAYEVLLGLLGKERLAQLGRNPASEPREAGAKAGCLWFEQTGHNICNIEGTVGFKTYWETHGLKINGMDKFSQSLQLFGLPLTEPKMETNSAGDRVLTQWFERARFEWHPKNGAEYKVLLGLLGKEVHDNAGSPPPATLAIVSHRTYVDSIDFRWIVGEVVNNTASNQQFVKVIANLYDAGSNLVGTETGYTILDIVKAGTKSPFSILILEPPANFDHYTLQIEARETTTAPLDTFAILSFGNRDSEIGNYRYVYGEVRNDTGVPVKFTKIAITCYTKESTVQQVGFGYTSLQNIAVGQSSAFEILLSQWSGVERCEAQVQARKQ
;
A
#
# COMPACT_ATOMS: atom_id res chain seq x y z
N MET A 1 -45.88 -54.82 -52.48
CA MET A 1 -45.13 -53.55 -52.27
C MET A 1 -46.09 -52.52 -51.70
N ARG A 2 -46.10 -52.31 -50.38
CA ARG A 2 -46.97 -51.36 -49.67
C ARG A 2 -46.11 -50.65 -48.63
N ARG A 3 -46.09 -49.32 -48.72
CA ARG A 3 -45.38 -48.39 -47.83
C ARG A 3 -46.07 -48.36 -46.47
N PHE A 4 -45.32 -48.51 -45.38
CA PHE A 4 -45.74 -48.13 -44.04
C PHE A 4 -44.81 -47.04 -43.52
N LEU A 5 -45.39 -45.87 -43.22
CA LEU A 5 -44.76 -44.77 -42.51
C LEU A 5 -44.63 -45.15 -41.04
N ILE A 6 -43.42 -45.06 -40.48
CA ILE A 6 -43.19 -45.04 -39.03
C ILE A 6 -42.76 -43.62 -38.68
N ALA A 7 -43.61 -42.92 -37.93
CA ALA A 7 -43.31 -41.62 -37.35
C ALA A 7 -42.42 -41.83 -36.12
N LEU A 8 -41.19 -41.31 -36.15
CA LEU A 8 -40.34 -41.19 -34.96
C LEU A 8 -40.70 -39.88 -34.25
N GLY A 9 -41.30 -39.98 -33.07
CA GLY A 9 -41.49 -38.85 -32.16
C GLY A 9 -40.17 -38.47 -31.51
N VAL A 10 -39.74 -37.22 -31.71
CA VAL A 10 -38.62 -36.62 -30.99
C VAL A 10 -39.14 -36.18 -29.62
N LEU A 11 -38.73 -36.88 -28.56
CA LEU A 11 -38.97 -36.46 -27.17
C LEU A 11 -37.89 -35.43 -26.80
N ALA A 12 -38.25 -34.14 -26.83
CA ALA A 12 -37.37 -33.08 -26.32
C ALA A 12 -37.34 -33.14 -24.78
N LEU A 13 -36.27 -33.68 -24.21
CA LEU A 13 -35.96 -33.50 -22.80
C LEU A 13 -35.51 -32.04 -22.57
N LEU A 14 -36.46 -31.18 -22.23
CA LEU A 14 -36.19 -29.89 -21.62
C LEU A 14 -35.59 -30.15 -20.23
N GLY A 15 -34.27 -30.02 -20.10
CA GLY A 15 -33.61 -29.97 -18.80
C GLY A 15 -34.07 -28.70 -18.07
N LEU A 16 -34.90 -28.87 -17.03
CA LEU A 16 -35.21 -27.76 -16.13
C LEU A 16 -33.91 -27.33 -15.43
N PRO A 17 -33.59 -26.02 -15.37
CA PRO A 17 -32.47 -25.55 -14.57
C PRO A 17 -32.72 -25.96 -13.11
N ARG A 18 -31.73 -26.65 -12.53
CA ARG A 18 -31.78 -27.06 -11.12
C ARG A 18 -31.69 -25.79 -10.28
N ALA A 19 -32.74 -25.45 -9.54
CA ALA A 19 -32.64 -24.45 -8.50
C ALA A 19 -31.65 -24.97 -7.45
N VAL A 20 -30.46 -24.37 -7.38
CA VAL A 20 -29.59 -24.53 -6.21
C VAL A 20 -30.31 -23.80 -5.08
N SER A 21 -30.73 -24.54 -4.06
CA SER A 21 -31.30 -23.92 -2.86
C SER A 21 -30.22 -23.05 -2.23
N ALA A 22 -30.53 -21.79 -1.94
CA ALA A 22 -29.68 -20.96 -1.11
C ALA A 22 -29.39 -21.72 0.19
N HIS A 23 -28.11 -21.99 0.47
CA HIS A 23 -27.65 -22.63 1.68
C HIS A 23 -27.10 -21.57 2.63
N ASP A 24 -27.77 -21.37 3.76
CA ASP A 24 -27.22 -20.55 4.85
C ASP A 24 -26.48 -21.48 5.82
N MET A 25 -25.16 -21.31 5.92
CA MET A 25 -24.33 -22.03 6.88
C MET A 25 -24.28 -21.26 8.20
N CYS A 26 -24.85 -21.83 9.25
CA CYS A 26 -24.84 -21.26 10.61
C CYS A 26 -23.87 -22.00 11.53
N PHE A 27 -23.37 -21.30 12.54
CA PHE A 27 -22.38 -21.81 13.50
C PHE A 27 -22.95 -21.86 14.92
N PRO A 28 -22.29 -22.56 15.87
CA PRO A 28 -22.68 -22.52 17.28
C PRO A 28 -22.78 -21.08 17.79
N SER A 29 -23.87 -20.76 18.49
CA SER A 29 -24.18 -19.39 18.91
C SER A 29 -23.20 -18.81 19.93
N ASP A 30 -22.44 -19.66 20.62
CA ASP A 30 -21.34 -19.23 21.51
C ASP A 30 -20.09 -18.76 20.76
N LYS A 31 -19.99 -19.06 19.46
CA LYS A 31 -18.90 -18.60 18.58
C LYS A 31 -19.29 -17.38 17.80
N THR A 32 -20.49 -17.39 17.21
CA THR A 32 -21.01 -16.26 16.44
C THR A 32 -22.53 -16.32 16.33
N PRO A 33 -23.24 -15.18 16.39
CA PRO A 33 -24.66 -15.12 16.09
C PRO A 33 -24.96 -15.06 14.58
N TYR A 34 -23.94 -14.93 13.72
CA TYR A 34 -24.10 -14.71 12.29
C TYR A 34 -24.00 -16.01 11.49
N CYS A 35 -24.82 -16.13 10.45
CA CYS A 35 -24.70 -17.18 9.44
C CYS A 35 -24.00 -16.62 8.19
N LEU A 36 -23.41 -17.51 7.40
CA LEU A 36 -22.88 -17.23 6.07
C LEU A 36 -23.91 -17.66 5.02
N PRO A 37 -24.58 -16.72 4.32
CA PRO A 37 -25.47 -17.05 3.22
C PRO A 37 -24.67 -17.25 1.92
N ASP A 38 -25.29 -17.89 0.94
CA ASP A 38 -24.72 -17.97 -0.40
C ASP A 38 -24.47 -16.57 -1.02
N PRO A 39 -23.42 -16.43 -1.86
CA PRO A 39 -22.44 -17.45 -2.24
C PRO A 39 -21.26 -17.61 -1.25
N PHE A 40 -21.31 -16.97 -0.08
CA PHE A 40 -20.17 -16.94 0.85
C PHE A 40 -19.97 -18.26 1.62
N SER A 41 -21.04 -18.99 1.91
CA SER A 41 -21.02 -20.35 2.48
C SER A 41 -20.21 -21.32 1.62
N ASP A 42 -20.59 -21.46 0.34
CA ASP A 42 -19.89 -22.31 -0.62
C ASP A 42 -18.42 -21.93 -0.76
N TYR A 43 -18.16 -20.63 -0.88
CA TYR A 43 -16.79 -20.11 -0.98
C TYR A 43 -15.96 -20.46 0.26
N TRP A 44 -16.52 -20.31 1.45
CA TRP A 44 -15.85 -20.61 2.72
C TRP A 44 -15.50 -22.10 2.82
N GLU A 45 -16.44 -22.99 2.53
CA GLU A 45 -16.25 -24.44 2.62
C GLU A 45 -15.19 -24.93 1.63
N LEU A 46 -15.25 -24.47 0.39
CA LEU A 46 -14.35 -24.90 -0.68
C LEU A 46 -12.92 -24.43 -0.47
N ASN A 47 -12.71 -23.28 0.17
CA ASN A 47 -11.40 -22.60 0.21
C ASN A 47 -10.68 -22.70 1.56
N GLY A 48 -11.06 -23.64 2.42
CA GLY A 48 -10.32 -24.00 3.63
C GLY A 48 -11.01 -23.67 4.95
N GLY A 49 -12.22 -23.12 4.90
CA GLY A 49 -13.12 -23.01 6.04
C GLY A 49 -12.53 -22.33 7.27
N LEU A 50 -12.79 -22.92 8.44
CA LEU A 50 -12.53 -22.31 9.74
C LEU A 50 -11.05 -21.93 9.96
N PRO A 51 -10.05 -22.80 9.65
CA PRO A 51 -8.64 -22.43 9.77
C PRO A 51 -8.22 -21.20 8.95
N VAL A 52 -8.85 -20.97 7.79
CA VAL A 52 -8.46 -19.91 6.84
C VAL A 52 -9.24 -18.62 7.08
N PHE A 53 -10.56 -18.72 7.22
CA PHE A 53 -11.45 -17.56 7.26
C PHE A 53 -11.97 -17.26 8.67
N GLY A 54 -12.07 -18.27 9.54
CA GLY A 54 -12.71 -18.17 10.84
C GLY A 54 -14.23 -18.05 10.76
N TYR A 55 -14.84 -17.60 11.85
CA TYR A 55 -16.28 -17.37 11.94
C TYR A 55 -16.70 -16.02 11.32
N PRO A 56 -17.95 -15.87 10.83
CA PRO A 56 -18.50 -14.56 10.48
C PRO A 56 -18.58 -13.65 11.71
N VAL A 57 -18.20 -12.38 11.54
CA VAL A 57 -18.23 -11.34 12.58
C VAL A 57 -19.28 -10.27 12.31
N THR A 58 -19.88 -10.26 11.12
CA THR A 58 -21.04 -9.41 10.77
C THR A 58 -22.10 -10.24 10.03
N ALA A 59 -23.30 -9.67 9.87
CA ALA A 59 -24.22 -10.07 8.81
C ALA A 59 -23.71 -9.58 7.44
N LYS A 60 -24.22 -10.18 6.34
CA LYS A 60 -23.99 -9.67 4.98
C LYS A 60 -24.68 -8.31 4.79
N ALA A 61 -23.97 -7.33 4.25
CA ALA A 61 -24.48 -6.00 3.94
C ALA A 61 -23.79 -5.42 2.71
N ASP A 62 -24.42 -4.46 2.02
CA ASP A 62 -23.77 -3.73 0.93
C ASP A 62 -22.77 -2.72 1.50
N GLU A 63 -21.51 -2.82 1.12
CA GLU A 63 -20.43 -1.93 1.56
C GLU A 63 -19.67 -1.32 0.37
N LEU A 64 -19.10 -0.12 0.59
CA LEU A 64 -18.25 0.54 -0.40
C LEU A 64 -16.84 -0.07 -0.37
N ASN A 65 -16.42 -0.68 -1.47
CA ASN A 65 -15.03 -1.04 -1.68
C ASN A 65 -14.20 0.24 -1.92
N LYS A 66 -13.26 0.53 -1.03
CA LYS A 66 -12.45 1.77 -1.05
C LYS A 66 -11.43 1.81 -2.18
N ASP A 67 -11.01 0.66 -2.70
CA ASP A 67 -10.04 0.58 -3.79
C ASP A 67 -10.71 0.83 -5.16
N THR A 68 -11.95 0.38 -5.35
CA THR A 68 -12.67 0.49 -6.63
C THR A 68 -13.75 1.56 -6.65
N GLY A 69 -14.18 2.04 -5.49
CA GLY A 69 -15.29 2.99 -5.33
C GLY A 69 -16.68 2.42 -5.62
N LYS A 70 -16.83 1.09 -5.69
CA LYS A 70 -18.09 0.40 -5.98
C LYS A 70 -18.70 -0.23 -4.74
N MET A 71 -20.03 -0.33 -4.72
CA MET A 71 -20.77 -1.06 -3.69
C MET A 71 -20.80 -2.56 -4.01
N HIS A 72 -20.48 -3.39 -3.03
CA HIS A 72 -20.53 -4.84 -3.13
C HIS A 72 -21.27 -5.42 -1.90
N PRO A 73 -22.08 -6.47 -2.06
CA PRO A 73 -22.49 -7.28 -0.92
C PRO A 73 -21.24 -7.86 -0.26
N THR A 74 -21.09 -7.61 1.02
CA THR A 74 -19.87 -7.87 1.78
C THR A 74 -20.24 -8.55 3.09
N GLN A 75 -19.38 -9.47 3.54
CA GLN A 75 -19.46 -9.99 4.89
C GLN A 75 -18.07 -10.16 5.49
N TRP A 76 -17.93 -9.71 6.74
CA TRP A 76 -16.70 -9.80 7.49
C TRP A 76 -16.65 -11.10 8.26
N LEU A 77 -15.51 -11.77 8.21
CA LEU A 77 -15.16 -12.95 8.99
C LEU A 77 -13.98 -12.62 9.90
N GLU A 78 -13.60 -13.52 10.82
CA GLU A 78 -12.52 -13.25 11.75
C GLU A 78 -11.21 -12.92 11.04
N ARG A 79 -10.89 -13.60 9.93
CA ARG A 79 -9.58 -13.49 9.26
C ARG A 79 -9.62 -12.77 7.91
N ASN A 80 -10.81 -12.59 7.32
CA ASN A 80 -10.97 -12.10 5.96
C ASN A 80 -12.28 -11.31 5.79
N ARG A 81 -12.37 -10.60 4.66
CA ARG A 81 -13.59 -9.96 4.18
C ARG A 81 -13.94 -10.56 2.83
N LEU A 82 -15.16 -11.10 2.71
CA LEU A 82 -15.67 -11.66 1.46
C LEU A 82 -16.53 -10.60 0.76
N GLU A 83 -16.27 -10.38 -0.52
CA GLU A 83 -16.96 -9.38 -1.35
C GLU A 83 -17.57 -10.07 -2.58
N TYR A 84 -18.85 -9.87 -2.83
CA TYR A 84 -19.53 -10.42 -4.01
C TYR A 84 -19.44 -9.45 -5.19
N HIS A 85 -18.89 -9.95 -6.30
CA HIS A 85 -18.72 -9.22 -7.55
C HIS A 85 -19.70 -9.76 -8.59
N ASN A 86 -20.83 -9.06 -8.75
CA ASN A 86 -21.89 -9.47 -9.68
C ASN A 86 -21.41 -9.51 -11.15
N GLU A 87 -20.43 -8.68 -11.51
CA GLU A 87 -19.76 -8.71 -12.82
C GLU A 87 -19.04 -10.03 -13.13
N ASN A 88 -18.70 -10.81 -12.10
CA ASN A 88 -18.00 -12.08 -12.19
C ASN A 88 -18.90 -13.28 -11.91
N LYS A 89 -20.22 -13.08 -11.84
CA LYS A 89 -21.19 -14.12 -11.46
C LYS A 89 -21.02 -15.41 -12.26
N GLY A 90 -20.96 -16.55 -11.57
CA GLY A 90 -20.79 -17.86 -12.19
C GLY A 90 -19.34 -18.19 -12.56
N THR A 91 -18.37 -17.37 -12.15
CA THR A 91 -16.95 -17.66 -12.29
C THR A 91 -16.31 -17.90 -10.92
N ALA A 92 -15.09 -18.41 -10.90
CA ALA A 92 -14.31 -18.57 -9.66
C ALA A 92 -13.96 -17.24 -8.96
N TYR A 93 -14.24 -16.10 -9.59
CA TYR A 93 -13.95 -14.75 -9.10
C TYR A 93 -15.20 -13.98 -8.69
N GLU A 94 -16.35 -14.67 -8.56
CA GLU A 94 -17.58 -14.03 -8.09
C GLU A 94 -17.51 -13.60 -6.61
N VAL A 95 -16.67 -14.25 -5.81
CA VAL A 95 -16.30 -13.82 -4.46
C VAL A 95 -14.82 -13.49 -4.44
N LEU A 96 -14.49 -12.26 -4.03
CA LEU A 96 -13.11 -11.79 -3.87
C LEU A 96 -12.83 -11.46 -2.41
N LEU A 97 -11.53 -11.47 -2.08
CA LEU A 97 -11.01 -11.18 -0.74
C LEU A 97 -10.47 -9.75 -0.67
N GLY A 98 -10.85 -9.03 0.39
CA GLY A 98 -10.27 -7.72 0.71
C GLY A 98 -8.77 -7.79 1.03
N LEU A 99 -8.05 -6.70 0.79
CA LEU A 99 -6.60 -6.58 1.04
C LEU A 99 -6.31 -6.26 2.51
N LEU A 100 -6.79 -7.11 3.41
CA LEU A 100 -6.86 -6.77 4.83
C LEU A 100 -5.50 -6.60 5.52
N GLY A 101 -4.44 -7.24 5.04
CA GLY A 101 -3.11 -7.03 5.60
C GLY A 101 -2.58 -5.63 5.27
N LYS A 102 -2.79 -5.18 4.02
CA LYS A 102 -2.50 -3.80 3.59
C LYS A 102 -3.35 -2.78 4.36
N GLU A 103 -4.66 -3.02 4.49
CA GLU A 103 -5.57 -2.13 5.22
C GLU A 103 -5.20 -2.02 6.71
N ARG A 104 -4.87 -3.14 7.36
CA ARG A 104 -4.50 -3.13 8.77
C ARG A 104 -3.16 -2.44 9.02
N LEU A 105 -2.17 -2.65 8.16
CA LEU A 105 -0.90 -1.90 8.24
C LEU A 105 -1.16 -0.39 8.15
N ALA A 106 -2.03 0.04 7.25
CA ALA A 106 -2.42 1.45 7.15
C ALA A 106 -3.12 1.96 8.42
N GLN A 107 -4.03 1.19 9.03
CA GLN A 107 -4.63 1.52 10.34
C GLN A 107 -3.60 1.62 11.47
N LEU A 108 -2.48 0.93 11.37
CA LEU A 108 -1.36 1.01 12.31
C LEU A 108 -0.38 2.14 11.98
N GLY A 109 -0.66 2.96 10.97
CA GLY A 109 0.23 4.04 10.50
C GLY A 109 1.47 3.53 9.77
N ARG A 110 1.45 2.28 9.27
CA ARG A 110 2.53 1.67 8.49
C ARG A 110 2.17 1.69 7.00
N ASN A 111 3.11 2.10 6.16
CA ASN A 111 2.97 2.06 4.71
C ASN A 111 3.76 0.87 4.15
N PRO A 112 3.09 -0.16 3.58
CA PRO A 112 3.78 -1.29 2.96
C PRO A 112 4.77 -0.88 1.86
N ALA A 113 4.50 0.21 1.12
CA ALA A 113 5.41 0.71 0.10
C ALA A 113 6.70 1.32 0.67
N SER A 114 6.77 1.49 2.00
CA SER A 114 7.95 2.00 2.72
C SER A 114 8.59 0.96 3.63
N GLU A 115 8.12 -0.29 3.58
CA GLU A 115 8.79 -1.39 4.24
C GLU A 115 10.13 -1.68 3.51
N PRO A 116 11.23 -1.90 4.25
CA PRO A 116 12.53 -2.17 3.63
C PRO A 116 12.50 -3.44 2.78
N ARG A 117 13.05 -3.36 1.57
CA ARG A 117 13.25 -4.55 0.74
C ARG A 117 14.41 -5.38 1.29
N GLU A 118 14.28 -6.69 1.23
CA GLU A 118 15.38 -7.62 1.50
C GLU A 118 16.42 -7.56 0.36
N ALA A 119 17.67 -7.89 0.67
CA ALA A 119 18.78 -7.84 -0.27
C ALA A 119 18.64 -8.71 -1.53
N GLY A 120 17.70 -9.65 -1.52
CA GLY A 120 17.42 -10.51 -2.66
C GLY A 120 16.90 -11.88 -2.25
N ALA A 121 16.84 -12.77 -3.23
CA ALA A 121 16.38 -14.14 -3.04
C ALA A 121 17.27 -14.90 -2.05
N LYS A 122 16.66 -15.48 -1.01
CA LYS A 122 17.33 -16.35 -0.03
C LYS A 122 17.19 -17.81 -0.42
N ALA A 123 18.29 -18.57 -0.30
CA ALA A 123 18.29 -20.01 -0.61
C ALA A 123 17.26 -20.75 0.26
N GLY A 124 16.39 -21.55 -0.38
CA GLY A 124 15.33 -22.29 0.31
C GLY A 124 14.06 -21.47 0.61
N CYS A 125 14.01 -20.19 0.24
CA CYS A 125 12.84 -19.32 0.40
C CYS A 125 12.13 -19.07 -0.94
N LEU A 126 10.89 -18.57 -0.88
CA LEU A 126 10.19 -18.00 -2.04
C LEU A 126 10.54 -16.53 -2.16
N TRP A 127 11.05 -16.08 -3.30
CA TRP A 127 11.37 -14.68 -3.57
C TRP A 127 10.27 -13.99 -4.38
N PHE A 128 9.86 -12.80 -3.94
CA PHE A 128 8.88 -11.96 -4.63
C PHE A 128 9.52 -10.63 -5.03
N GLU A 129 9.98 -10.55 -6.28
CA GLU A 129 10.65 -9.35 -6.81
C GLU A 129 9.78 -8.08 -6.72
N GLN A 130 8.46 -8.24 -6.87
CA GLN A 130 7.50 -7.13 -6.84
C GLN A 130 7.57 -6.35 -5.53
N THR A 131 7.64 -7.06 -4.41
CA THR A 131 7.69 -6.43 -3.07
C THR A 131 9.09 -6.45 -2.46
N GLY A 132 9.99 -7.27 -2.98
CA GLY A 132 11.35 -7.40 -2.48
C GLY A 132 11.43 -8.21 -1.18
N HIS A 133 10.54 -9.19 -0.99
CA HIS A 133 10.50 -9.99 0.23
C HIS A 133 10.56 -11.50 -0.04
N ASN A 134 11.13 -12.22 0.92
CA ASN A 134 11.20 -13.66 0.98
C ASN A 134 10.09 -14.23 1.87
N ILE A 135 9.59 -15.42 1.52
CA ILE A 135 8.83 -16.28 2.42
C ILE A 135 9.69 -17.51 2.72
N CYS A 136 10.06 -17.71 3.98
CA CYS A 136 10.96 -18.79 4.41
C CYS A 136 10.26 -19.77 5.36
N ASN A 137 10.82 -20.97 5.49
CA ASN A 137 10.51 -21.85 6.63
C ASN A 137 11.29 -21.39 7.86
N ILE A 138 10.78 -21.72 9.05
CA ILE A 138 11.31 -21.24 10.33
C ILE A 138 12.07 -22.38 11.02
N GLU A 139 11.49 -23.59 11.06
CA GLU A 139 12.10 -24.78 11.64
C GLU A 139 12.16 -25.90 10.59
N GLY A 140 13.33 -26.06 9.95
CA GLY A 140 13.53 -27.07 8.91
C GLY A 140 12.55 -26.90 7.75
N THR A 141 11.62 -27.84 7.59
CA THR A 141 10.59 -27.81 6.55
C THR A 141 9.26 -27.20 7.01
N VAL A 142 9.18 -26.67 8.23
CA VAL A 142 7.97 -26.10 8.82
C VAL A 142 8.10 -24.58 8.95
N GLY A 143 7.10 -23.83 8.51
CA GLY A 143 7.08 -22.38 8.61
C GLY A 143 6.20 -21.73 7.55
N PHE A 144 6.41 -20.43 7.35
CA PHE A 144 5.56 -19.60 6.48
C PHE A 144 5.60 -20.04 5.03
N LYS A 145 6.77 -20.48 4.51
CA LYS A 145 6.89 -20.98 3.14
C LYS A 145 6.01 -22.20 2.92
N THR A 146 6.17 -23.25 3.72
CA THR A 146 5.38 -24.48 3.57
C THR A 146 3.90 -24.20 3.75
N TYR A 147 3.52 -23.34 4.71
CA TYR A 147 2.11 -22.94 4.88
C TYR A 147 1.57 -22.24 3.63
N TRP A 148 2.30 -21.25 3.11
CA TRP A 148 1.92 -20.53 1.90
C TRP A 148 1.76 -21.47 0.71
N GLU A 149 2.72 -22.35 0.43
CA GLU A 149 2.68 -23.26 -0.74
C GLU A 149 1.59 -24.34 -0.68
N THR A 150 1.06 -24.62 0.52
CA THR A 150 0.09 -25.70 0.74
C THR A 150 -1.34 -25.19 0.91
N HIS A 151 -1.54 -23.89 1.08
CA HIS A 151 -2.84 -23.27 1.26
C HIS A 151 -3.13 -22.27 0.13
N GLY A 152 -4.31 -22.37 -0.47
CA GLY A 152 -4.70 -21.52 -1.58
C GLY A 152 -6.14 -21.76 -1.99
N LEU A 153 -6.71 -20.83 -2.75
CA LEU A 153 -8.06 -20.95 -3.27
C LEU A 153 -8.18 -22.15 -4.21
N LYS A 154 -9.26 -22.92 -4.12
CA LYS A 154 -9.49 -24.12 -4.93
C LYS A 154 -10.13 -23.75 -6.27
N ILE A 155 -9.34 -23.10 -7.12
CA ILE A 155 -9.74 -22.68 -8.46
C ILE A 155 -9.26 -23.70 -9.50
N ASN A 156 -10.20 -24.25 -10.28
CA ASN A 156 -9.91 -25.22 -11.32
C ASN A 156 -8.96 -24.65 -12.39
N GLY A 157 -7.94 -25.43 -12.76
CA GLY A 157 -6.94 -25.04 -13.77
C GLY A 157 -5.85 -24.10 -13.27
N MET A 158 -5.89 -23.69 -12.00
CA MET A 158 -4.86 -22.84 -11.39
C MET A 158 -3.78 -23.70 -10.72
N ASP A 159 -2.50 -23.38 -10.93
CA ASP A 159 -1.40 -24.02 -10.22
C ASP A 159 -1.36 -23.62 -8.73
N LYS A 160 -0.69 -24.40 -7.88
CA LYS A 160 -0.66 -24.16 -6.43
C LYS A 160 -0.10 -22.79 -6.05
N PHE A 161 0.91 -22.29 -6.77
CA PHE A 161 1.49 -20.99 -6.48
C PHE A 161 0.46 -19.89 -6.72
N SER A 162 -0.22 -19.93 -7.87
CA SER A 162 -1.29 -19.00 -8.21
C SER A 162 -2.48 -19.10 -7.23
N GLN A 163 -2.85 -20.31 -6.80
CA GLN A 163 -3.91 -20.49 -5.78
C GLN A 163 -3.55 -19.82 -4.45
N SER A 164 -2.30 -19.97 -4.02
CA SER A 164 -1.77 -19.39 -2.78
C SER A 164 -1.69 -17.87 -2.88
N LEU A 165 -1.25 -17.37 -4.04
CA LEU A 165 -1.20 -15.94 -4.35
C LEU A 165 -2.60 -15.31 -4.31
N GLN A 166 -3.64 -15.98 -4.79
CA GLN A 166 -5.01 -15.45 -4.70
C GLN A 166 -5.54 -15.42 -3.26
N LEU A 167 -5.15 -16.39 -2.42
CA LEU A 167 -5.60 -16.45 -1.03
C LEU A 167 -4.88 -15.43 -0.14
N PHE A 168 -3.55 -15.37 -0.22
CA PHE A 168 -2.73 -14.56 0.70
C PHE A 168 -2.23 -13.25 0.09
N GLY A 169 -2.03 -13.22 -1.22
CA GLY A 169 -1.34 -12.13 -1.92
C GLY A 169 0.17 -12.15 -1.72
N LEU A 170 0.79 -11.05 -2.14
CA LEU A 170 2.23 -10.84 -2.03
C LEU A 170 2.65 -10.59 -0.57
N PRO A 171 3.85 -11.03 -0.13
CA PRO A 171 4.40 -10.62 1.16
C PRO A 171 4.68 -9.11 1.15
N LEU A 172 4.29 -8.42 2.22
CA LEU A 172 4.42 -6.96 2.40
C LEU A 172 5.52 -6.55 3.37
N THR A 173 6.07 -7.50 4.13
CA THR A 173 7.12 -7.23 5.11
C THR A 173 8.10 -8.40 5.16
N GLU A 174 9.26 -8.16 5.75
CA GLU A 174 10.07 -9.22 6.36
C GLU A 174 9.37 -9.81 7.60
N PRO A 175 9.69 -11.05 8.01
CA PRO A 175 9.25 -11.60 9.29
C PRO A 175 9.86 -10.85 10.49
N LYS A 176 9.04 -10.37 11.41
CA LYS A 176 9.49 -9.65 12.62
C LYS A 176 8.71 -10.09 13.86
N MET A 177 9.35 -10.06 15.04
CA MET A 177 8.65 -10.29 16.30
C MET A 177 7.70 -9.11 16.59
N GLU A 178 6.39 -9.38 16.61
CA GLU A 178 5.33 -8.41 16.90
C GLU A 178 4.46 -8.90 18.07
N THR A 179 3.67 -7.99 18.63
CA THR A 179 2.62 -8.35 19.61
C THR A 179 1.30 -8.46 18.86
N ASN A 180 0.68 -9.63 18.87
CA ASN A 180 -0.59 -9.85 18.18
C ASN A 180 -1.78 -9.31 19.01
N SER A 181 -2.99 -9.43 18.48
CA SER A 181 -4.22 -8.96 19.14
C SER A 181 -4.58 -9.69 20.43
N ALA A 182 -4.01 -10.88 20.68
CA ALA A 182 -4.13 -11.60 21.94
C ALA A 182 -3.10 -11.17 23.00
N GLY A 183 -2.13 -10.31 22.63
CA GLY A 183 -1.05 -9.87 23.51
C GLY A 183 0.19 -10.78 23.47
N ASP A 184 0.19 -11.82 22.64
CA ASP A 184 1.34 -12.72 22.49
C ASP A 184 2.42 -12.09 21.62
N ARG A 185 3.68 -12.32 21.99
CA ARG A 185 4.84 -11.93 21.17
C ARG A 185 5.21 -13.07 20.22
N VAL A 186 4.90 -12.91 18.93
CA VAL A 186 5.05 -13.96 17.90
C VAL A 186 5.85 -13.44 16.71
N LEU A 187 6.54 -14.33 16.00
CA LEU A 187 7.14 -13.96 14.71
C LEU A 187 6.00 -13.78 13.71
N THR A 188 5.99 -12.64 13.03
CA THR A 188 4.88 -12.19 12.20
C THR A 188 5.38 -11.78 10.83
N GLN A 189 4.70 -12.21 9.78
CA GLN A 189 4.89 -11.68 8.43
C GLN A 189 3.54 -11.23 7.85
N TRP A 190 3.51 -10.05 7.25
CA TRP A 190 2.31 -9.48 6.65
C TRP A 190 2.26 -9.76 5.15
N PHE A 191 1.07 -10.01 4.64
CA PHE A 191 0.75 -10.24 3.23
C PHE A 191 -0.37 -9.30 2.82
N GLU A 192 -0.68 -9.18 1.52
CA GLU A 192 -1.77 -8.29 1.08
C GLU A 192 -3.11 -8.64 1.75
N ARG A 193 -3.41 -9.92 1.94
CA ARG A 193 -4.71 -10.41 2.45
C ARG A 193 -4.62 -11.15 3.78
N ALA A 194 -3.42 -11.36 4.32
CA ALA A 194 -3.24 -12.19 5.51
C ALA A 194 -2.08 -11.69 6.40
N ARG A 195 -2.08 -12.15 7.65
CA ARG A 195 -0.94 -12.03 8.58
C ARG A 195 -0.61 -13.41 9.10
N PHE A 196 0.60 -13.90 8.85
CA PHE A 196 1.05 -15.18 9.37
C PHE A 196 1.73 -14.97 10.71
N GLU A 197 1.43 -15.85 11.67
CA GLU A 197 1.97 -15.81 13.02
C GLU A 197 2.58 -17.17 13.36
N TRP A 198 3.80 -17.16 13.90
CA TRP A 198 4.52 -18.37 14.31
C TRP A 198 4.28 -18.69 15.80
N HIS A 199 3.82 -19.91 16.05
CA HIS A 199 3.44 -20.43 17.35
C HIS A 199 4.21 -21.73 17.66
N PRO A 200 5.48 -21.65 18.11
CA PRO A 200 6.37 -22.82 18.18
C PRO A 200 5.93 -23.88 19.21
N LYS A 201 5.10 -23.50 20.19
CA LYS A 201 4.59 -24.39 21.23
C LYS A 201 3.41 -25.25 20.78
N ASN A 202 2.83 -24.96 19.62
CA ASN A 202 1.71 -25.71 19.09
C ASN A 202 2.17 -27.01 18.38
N GLY A 203 1.22 -27.93 18.14
CA GLY A 203 1.43 -29.06 17.25
C GLY A 203 1.89 -28.61 15.86
N ALA A 204 2.60 -29.47 15.13
CA ALA A 204 3.29 -29.11 13.88
C ALA A 204 2.35 -28.45 12.85
N GLU A 205 1.11 -28.94 12.76
CA GLU A 205 0.06 -28.43 11.87
C GLU A 205 -0.52 -27.06 12.29
N TYR A 206 -0.28 -26.63 13.53
CA TYR A 206 -0.79 -25.37 14.11
C TYR A 206 0.32 -24.39 14.50
N LYS A 207 1.56 -24.62 14.03
CA LYS A 207 2.67 -23.70 14.27
C LYS A 207 2.58 -22.43 13.43
N VAL A 208 1.84 -22.44 12.32
CA VAL A 208 1.49 -21.22 11.58
C VAL A 208 0.00 -20.99 11.72
N LEU A 209 -0.37 -19.84 12.28
CA LEU A 209 -1.76 -19.39 12.38
C LEU A 209 -1.94 -18.08 11.63
N LEU A 210 -3.14 -17.84 11.13
CA LEU A 210 -3.52 -16.57 10.54
C LEU A 210 -4.08 -15.63 11.62
N GLY A 211 -3.57 -14.41 11.64
CA GLY A 211 -4.10 -13.32 12.47
C GLY A 211 -5.56 -12.98 12.11
N LEU A 212 -6.29 -12.43 13.07
CA LEU A 212 -7.72 -12.14 12.96
C LEU A 212 -7.99 -10.83 12.21
N LEU A 213 -7.42 -10.67 11.02
CA LEU A 213 -7.43 -9.39 10.29
C LEU A 213 -8.83 -8.87 9.95
N GLY A 214 -9.78 -9.76 9.63
CA GLY A 214 -11.15 -9.33 9.35
C GLY A 214 -11.81 -8.68 10.57
N LYS A 215 -11.66 -9.29 11.75
CA LYS A 215 -12.12 -8.70 13.00
C LYS A 215 -11.35 -7.43 13.35
N GLU A 216 -10.02 -7.47 13.28
CA GLU A 216 -9.16 -6.34 13.65
C GLU A 216 -9.42 -5.11 12.78
N VAL A 217 -9.55 -5.28 11.46
CA VAL A 217 -9.80 -4.15 10.55
C VAL A 217 -11.20 -3.59 10.75
N HIS A 218 -12.21 -4.46 10.85
CA HIS A 218 -13.60 -4.06 11.06
C HIS A 218 -13.77 -3.28 12.37
N ASP A 219 -13.25 -3.80 13.49
CA ASP A 219 -13.37 -3.16 14.80
C ASP A 219 -12.63 -1.80 14.86
N ASN A 220 -11.69 -1.56 13.94
CA ASN A 220 -10.93 -0.31 13.82
C ASN A 220 -11.35 0.55 12.62
N ALA A 221 -12.43 0.23 11.91
CA ALA A 221 -12.82 0.94 10.68
C ALA A 221 -13.18 2.43 10.91
N GLY A 222 -13.53 2.81 12.14
CA GLY A 222 -13.78 4.20 12.55
C GLY A 222 -12.64 4.84 13.34
N SER A 223 -11.59 4.10 13.68
CA SER A 223 -10.42 4.64 14.35
C SER A 223 -9.50 5.26 13.30
N PRO A 224 -9.23 6.58 13.33
CA PRO A 224 -8.21 7.14 12.47
C PRO A 224 -6.88 6.43 12.79
N PRO A 225 -6.03 6.14 11.78
CA PRO A 225 -4.68 5.68 12.05
C PRO A 225 -4.02 6.57 13.09
N PRO A 226 -3.13 6.04 13.95
CA PRO A 226 -2.33 6.86 14.84
C PRO A 226 -1.79 8.07 14.09
N ALA A 227 -2.05 9.26 14.62
CA ALA A 227 -1.67 10.51 13.99
C ALA A 227 -0.14 10.60 13.98
N THR A 228 0.49 10.25 12.86
CA THR A 228 1.96 10.19 12.72
C THR A 228 2.44 10.97 11.51
N LEU A 229 3.74 11.27 11.49
CA LEU A 229 4.43 11.53 10.25
C LEU A 229 4.70 10.19 9.54
N ALA A 230 4.42 10.12 8.25
CA ALA A 230 4.65 8.91 7.47
C ALA A 230 5.27 9.24 6.12
N ILE A 231 6.18 8.39 5.65
CA ILE A 231 6.65 8.43 4.27
C ILE A 231 5.61 7.70 3.42
N VAL A 232 5.04 8.41 2.45
CA VAL A 232 3.94 7.87 1.62
C VAL A 232 4.41 7.33 0.28
N SER A 233 5.59 7.76 -0.17
CA SER A 233 6.25 7.26 -1.36
C SER A 233 7.73 7.63 -1.30
N HIS A 234 8.59 6.76 -1.79
CA HIS A 234 10.01 7.07 -2.02
C HIS A 234 10.59 6.17 -3.11
N ARG A 235 11.73 6.60 -3.66
CA ARG A 235 12.56 5.79 -4.56
C ARG A 235 14.01 6.26 -4.49
N THR A 236 14.90 5.41 -5.00
CA THR A 236 16.30 5.79 -5.24
C THR A 236 16.63 5.75 -6.72
N TYR A 237 17.54 6.63 -7.16
CA TYR A 237 18.12 6.62 -8.50
C TYR A 237 19.57 7.12 -8.45
N VAL A 238 20.31 6.86 -9.53
CA VAL A 238 21.64 7.43 -9.77
C VAL A 238 21.49 8.49 -10.87
N ASP A 239 22.09 9.66 -10.66
CA ASP A 239 22.06 10.75 -11.63
C ASP A 239 23.16 10.63 -12.70
N SER A 240 23.27 11.63 -13.57
CA SER A 240 24.22 11.61 -14.70
C SER A 240 25.68 11.80 -14.31
N ILE A 241 25.98 12.09 -13.03
CA ILE A 241 27.33 12.27 -12.50
C ILE A 241 27.63 11.29 -11.36
N ASP A 242 26.93 10.15 -11.36
CA ASP A 242 27.09 9.01 -10.46
C ASP A 242 26.73 9.27 -8.98
N PHE A 243 26.04 10.37 -8.67
CA PHE A 243 25.50 10.57 -7.34
C PHE A 243 24.18 9.83 -7.16
N ARG A 244 24.02 9.25 -5.97
CA ARG A 244 22.79 8.54 -5.61
C ARG A 244 21.86 9.46 -4.86
N TRP A 245 20.59 9.42 -5.25
CA TRP A 245 19.53 10.18 -4.61
C TRP A 245 18.51 9.23 -4.00
N ILE A 246 17.95 9.62 -2.86
CA ILE A 246 16.67 9.11 -2.36
C ILE A 246 15.69 10.27 -2.35
N VAL A 247 14.57 10.12 -3.04
CA VAL A 247 13.52 11.13 -3.12
C VAL A 247 12.19 10.54 -2.68
N GLY A 248 11.33 11.35 -2.07
CA GLY A 248 10.04 10.89 -1.60
C GLY A 248 9.17 12.00 -1.05
N GLU A 249 8.08 11.60 -0.38
CA GLU A 249 7.16 12.51 0.30
C GLU A 249 6.89 12.06 1.73
N VAL A 250 6.88 13.03 2.65
CA VAL A 250 6.35 12.86 4.00
C VAL A 250 4.95 13.47 4.06
N VAL A 251 3.98 12.73 4.59
CA VAL A 251 2.68 13.25 5.01
C VAL A 251 2.67 13.52 6.51
N ASN A 252 2.07 14.64 6.91
CA ASN A 252 1.81 14.95 8.31
C ASN A 252 0.35 14.59 8.65
N ASN A 253 0.14 13.39 9.19
CA ASN A 253 -1.19 12.98 9.69
C ASN A 253 -1.41 13.39 11.16
N THR A 254 -0.49 14.13 11.78
CA THR A 254 -0.67 14.67 13.14
C THR A 254 -1.62 15.87 13.13
N ALA A 255 -2.15 16.24 14.29
CA ALA A 255 -2.99 17.43 14.44
C ALA A 255 -2.18 18.75 14.45
N SER A 256 -0.86 18.67 14.68
CA SER A 256 0.03 19.82 14.81
C SER A 256 0.81 20.06 13.52
N ASN A 257 1.20 21.31 13.28
CA ASN A 257 2.20 21.58 12.24
C ASN A 257 3.55 21.01 12.69
N GLN A 258 4.35 20.54 11.73
CA GLN A 258 5.66 19.97 11.98
C GLN A 258 6.71 20.81 11.27
N GLN A 259 7.83 21.07 11.92
CA GLN A 259 9.00 21.76 11.36
C GLN A 259 10.26 20.94 11.61
N PHE A 260 11.33 21.28 10.89
CA PHE A 260 12.59 20.51 10.92
C PHE A 260 12.35 19.01 10.68
N VAL A 261 11.42 18.68 9.77
CA VAL A 261 11.10 17.29 9.42
C VAL A 261 12.30 16.70 8.70
N LYS A 262 13.11 15.97 9.45
CA LYS A 262 14.33 15.30 9.03
C LYS A 262 14.00 13.87 8.65
N VAL A 263 14.41 13.48 7.45
CA VAL A 263 14.36 12.10 6.97
C VAL A 263 15.75 11.51 7.06
N ILE A 264 15.89 10.42 7.79
CA ILE A 264 17.14 9.71 8.03
C ILE A 264 17.12 8.43 7.18
N ALA A 265 18.10 8.28 6.30
CA ALA A 265 18.33 7.07 5.52
C ALA A 265 19.45 6.26 6.16
N ASN A 266 19.11 5.10 6.71
CA ASN A 266 20.11 4.11 7.13
C ASN A 266 20.41 3.21 5.94
N LEU A 267 21.68 3.14 5.55
CA LEU A 267 22.17 2.43 4.38
C LEU A 267 22.74 1.09 4.81
N TYR A 268 22.37 0.02 4.11
CA TYR A 268 22.75 -1.35 4.46
C TYR A 268 23.42 -2.05 3.29
N ASP A 269 24.28 -3.02 3.62
CA ASP A 269 24.78 -3.98 2.65
C ASP A 269 23.82 -5.16 2.43
N ALA A 270 24.16 -6.04 1.49
CA ALA A 270 23.35 -7.22 1.19
C ALA A 270 23.20 -8.20 2.37
N GLY A 271 24.06 -8.09 3.39
CA GLY A 271 23.95 -8.83 4.66
C GLY A 271 23.10 -8.12 5.71
N SER A 272 22.46 -7.00 5.37
CA SER A 272 21.73 -6.11 6.28
C SER A 272 22.61 -5.53 7.41
N ASN A 273 23.92 -5.39 7.19
CA ASN A 273 24.79 -4.65 8.09
C ASN A 273 24.70 -3.16 7.76
N LEU A 274 24.63 -2.31 8.78
CA LEU A 274 24.63 -0.86 8.61
C LEU A 274 25.99 -0.41 8.05
N VAL A 275 25.99 0.23 6.89
CA VAL A 275 27.20 0.73 6.20
C VAL A 275 27.25 2.25 6.06
N GLY A 276 26.16 2.94 6.39
CA GLY A 276 26.13 4.39 6.37
C GLY A 276 24.82 4.97 6.87
N THR A 277 24.82 6.26 7.13
CA THR A 277 23.61 7.02 7.46
C THR A 277 23.68 8.37 6.79
N GLU A 278 22.63 8.70 6.05
CA GLU A 278 22.47 9.99 5.37
C GLU A 278 21.19 10.67 5.82
N THR A 279 21.13 11.99 5.70
CA THR A 279 19.94 12.74 6.12
C THR A 279 19.56 13.79 5.10
N GLY A 280 18.26 14.01 4.96
CA GLY A 280 17.68 15.14 4.26
C GLY A 280 16.54 15.72 5.07
N TYR A 281 16.00 16.83 4.59
CA TYR A 281 14.83 17.46 5.19
C TYR A 281 13.72 17.55 4.16
N THR A 282 12.48 17.66 4.62
CA THR A 282 11.39 18.09 3.75
C THR A 282 11.73 19.45 3.13
N ILE A 283 11.34 19.62 1.88
CA ILE A 283 11.61 20.83 1.11
C ILE A 283 10.85 22.02 1.70
N LEU A 284 9.61 21.81 2.17
CA LEU A 284 8.87 22.82 2.92
C LEU A 284 9.37 22.86 4.37
N ASP A 285 9.60 24.07 4.89
CA ASP A 285 10.14 24.29 6.23
C ASP A 285 9.12 23.88 7.32
N ILE A 286 7.83 24.05 7.02
CA ILE A 286 6.70 23.62 7.85
C ILE A 286 5.76 22.74 7.03
N VAL A 287 5.47 21.54 7.52
CA VAL A 287 4.46 20.63 6.96
C VAL A 287 3.19 20.76 7.79
N LYS A 288 2.13 21.34 7.20
CA LYS A 288 0.83 21.53 7.90
C LYS A 288 0.19 20.18 8.21
N ALA A 289 -0.58 20.12 9.29
CA ALA A 289 -1.48 19.00 9.55
C ALA A 289 -2.33 18.67 8.30
N GLY A 290 -2.40 17.39 7.94
CA GLY A 290 -3.11 16.88 6.77
C GLY A 290 -2.45 17.17 5.41
N THR A 291 -1.21 17.68 5.38
CA THR A 291 -0.51 17.99 4.13
C THR A 291 0.76 17.16 3.94
N LYS A 292 1.32 17.20 2.73
CA LYS A 292 2.57 16.53 2.38
C LYS A 292 3.69 17.54 2.14
N SER A 293 4.93 17.08 2.22
CA SER A 293 6.07 17.76 1.65
C SER A 293 7.07 16.77 1.05
N PRO A 294 7.59 17.05 -0.17
CA PRO A 294 8.67 16.25 -0.73
C PRO A 294 9.96 16.38 0.09
N PHE A 295 10.81 15.38 0.03
CA PHE A 295 12.17 15.41 0.56
C PHE A 295 13.15 14.81 -0.46
N SER A 296 14.41 15.23 -0.39
CA SER A 296 15.51 14.61 -1.11
C SER A 296 16.71 14.40 -0.19
N ILE A 297 17.39 13.28 -0.37
CA ILE A 297 18.63 12.91 0.30
C ILE A 297 19.66 12.61 -0.79
N LEU A 298 20.77 13.34 -0.76
CA LEU A 298 21.92 13.11 -1.62
C LEU A 298 22.89 12.18 -0.87
N ILE A 299 23.26 11.08 -1.50
CA ILE A 299 24.33 10.18 -1.07
C ILE A 299 25.50 10.45 -2.01
N LEU A 300 26.40 11.34 -1.59
CA LEU A 300 27.52 11.81 -2.40
C LEU A 300 28.52 10.69 -2.69
N GLU A 301 28.82 9.89 -1.68
CA GLU A 301 29.76 8.76 -1.75
C GLU A 301 29.05 7.49 -1.26
N PRO A 302 28.22 6.85 -2.10
CA PRO A 302 27.50 5.65 -1.70
C PRO A 302 28.51 4.55 -1.32
N PRO A 303 28.35 3.89 -0.16
CA PRO A 303 29.21 2.76 0.23
C PRO A 303 29.27 1.72 -0.88
N ALA A 304 30.45 1.17 -1.17
CA ALA A 304 30.64 0.25 -2.30
C ALA A 304 29.77 -1.01 -2.22
N ASN A 305 29.42 -1.43 -1.00
CA ASN A 305 28.55 -2.55 -0.70
C ASN A 305 27.09 -2.14 -0.40
N PHE A 306 26.70 -0.88 -0.69
CA PHE A 306 25.32 -0.43 -0.54
C PHE A 306 24.37 -1.28 -1.38
N ASP A 307 23.31 -1.76 -0.74
CA ASP A 307 22.33 -2.65 -1.33
C ASP A 307 20.90 -2.11 -1.13
N HIS A 308 20.52 -1.84 0.12
CA HIS A 308 19.19 -1.32 0.47
C HIS A 308 19.26 -0.25 1.56
N TYR A 309 18.13 0.42 1.81
CA TYR A 309 17.99 1.43 2.85
C TYR A 309 16.68 1.31 3.61
N THR A 310 16.67 1.87 4.82
CA THR A 310 15.46 2.14 5.59
C THR A 310 15.34 3.63 5.85
N LEU A 311 14.11 4.14 5.96
CA LEU A 311 13.87 5.54 6.26
C LEU A 311 13.22 5.72 7.63
N GLN A 312 13.66 6.74 8.35
CA GLN A 312 13.08 7.18 9.62
C GLN A 312 12.78 8.67 9.55
N ILE A 313 11.80 9.12 10.33
CA ILE A 313 11.40 10.53 10.39
C ILE A 313 11.60 11.03 11.82
N GLU A 314 12.25 12.17 11.94
CA GLU A 314 12.32 12.96 13.16
C GLU A 314 11.82 14.37 12.85
N ALA A 315 10.97 14.93 13.71
CA ALA A 315 10.43 16.27 13.51
C ALA A 315 10.14 16.95 14.84
N ARG A 316 9.86 18.24 14.76
CA ARG A 316 9.45 19.04 15.92
C ARG A 316 8.09 19.67 15.67
N GLU A 317 7.19 19.52 16.64
CA GLU A 317 5.91 20.23 16.63
C GLU A 317 6.09 21.75 16.66
N THR A 318 5.18 22.46 16.00
CA THR A 318 5.15 23.91 15.99
C THR A 318 3.73 24.45 15.91
N THR A 319 3.51 25.60 16.54
CA THR A 319 2.28 26.39 16.39
C THR A 319 2.41 27.42 15.27
N THR A 320 3.59 27.57 14.66
CA THR A 320 3.81 28.49 13.55
C THR A 320 2.96 28.05 12.36
N ALA A 321 2.12 28.95 11.85
CA ALA A 321 1.43 28.76 10.59
C ALA A 321 2.38 29.15 9.43
N PRO A 322 2.52 28.31 8.39
CA PRO A 322 3.30 28.70 7.21
C PRO A 322 2.58 29.78 6.38
N LEU A 323 3.38 30.60 5.70
CA LEU A 323 2.88 31.53 4.69
C LEU A 323 2.86 30.82 3.34
N ASP A 324 1.77 30.15 3.04
CA ASP A 324 1.64 29.28 1.87
C ASP A 324 0.35 29.49 1.05
N THR A 325 -0.41 30.53 1.37
CA THR A 325 -1.58 30.94 0.59
C THR A 325 -1.13 31.71 -0.65
N PHE A 326 -0.82 30.97 -1.73
CA PHE A 326 -0.48 31.51 -3.03
C PHE A 326 -1.42 30.96 -4.10
N ALA A 327 -1.83 31.81 -5.04
CA ALA A 327 -2.47 31.34 -6.26
C ALA A 327 -1.39 30.93 -7.27
N ILE A 328 -1.44 29.69 -7.77
CA ILE A 328 -0.62 29.26 -8.91
C ILE A 328 -1.37 29.69 -10.17
N LEU A 329 -0.88 30.75 -10.83
CA LEU A 329 -1.52 31.36 -12.00
C LEU A 329 -1.23 30.57 -13.28
N SER A 330 -0.04 29.99 -13.36
CA SER A 330 0.37 29.11 -14.45
C SER A 330 1.34 28.05 -13.95
N PHE A 331 1.33 26.88 -14.61
CA PHE A 331 2.23 25.78 -14.32
C PHE A 331 2.47 24.97 -15.60
N GLY A 332 3.73 24.75 -15.94
CA GLY A 332 4.12 24.04 -17.14
C GLY A 332 5.52 23.48 -17.05
N ASN A 333 5.90 22.74 -18.09
CA ASN A 333 7.27 22.27 -18.26
C ASN A 333 7.68 22.31 -19.73
N ARG A 334 8.98 22.40 -19.98
CA ARG A 334 9.58 22.37 -21.32
C ARG A 334 10.94 21.70 -21.28
N ASP A 335 11.34 21.12 -22.41
CA ASP A 335 12.63 20.44 -22.53
C ASP A 335 13.81 21.38 -22.25
N SER A 336 14.86 20.85 -21.65
CA SER A 336 16.15 21.52 -21.54
C SER A 336 17.05 21.10 -22.70
N GLU A 337 18.04 21.94 -23.03
CA GLU A 337 19.14 21.56 -23.92
C GLU A 337 20.09 20.54 -23.25
N ILE A 338 20.00 20.37 -21.93
CA ILE A 338 20.81 19.46 -21.14
C ILE A 338 20.10 18.12 -20.98
N GLY A 339 20.43 17.14 -21.83
CA GLY A 339 20.06 15.73 -21.67
C GLY A 339 18.60 15.48 -21.26
N ASN A 340 18.39 14.56 -20.30
CA ASN A 340 17.07 14.20 -19.77
C ASN A 340 16.55 15.19 -18.70
N TYR A 341 16.92 16.46 -18.79
CA TYR A 341 16.41 17.50 -17.89
C TYR A 341 15.29 18.28 -18.56
N ARG A 342 14.37 18.80 -17.75
CA ARG A 342 13.33 19.73 -18.21
C ARG A 342 13.16 20.84 -17.19
N TYR A 343 12.81 22.02 -17.68
CA TYR A 343 12.42 23.16 -16.86
C TYR A 343 10.97 23.00 -16.45
N VAL A 344 10.69 23.04 -15.16
CA VAL A 344 9.36 23.27 -14.60
C VAL A 344 9.25 24.75 -14.29
N TYR A 345 8.22 25.41 -14.81
CA TYR A 345 8.06 26.85 -14.68
C TYR A 345 6.61 27.23 -14.42
N GLY A 346 6.40 28.44 -13.93
CA GLY A 346 5.08 28.96 -13.65
C GLY A 346 5.13 30.34 -13.03
N GLU A 347 3.97 30.80 -12.60
CA GLU A 347 3.80 32.09 -11.94
C GLU A 347 2.89 31.93 -10.73
N VAL A 348 3.29 32.54 -9.60
CA VAL A 348 2.52 32.52 -8.35
C VAL A 348 2.18 33.94 -7.93
N ARG A 349 0.99 34.13 -7.33
CA ARG A 349 0.58 35.39 -6.71
C ARG A 349 0.54 35.27 -5.19
N ASN A 350 1.10 36.25 -4.49
CA ASN A 350 1.08 36.30 -3.04
C ASN A 350 -0.32 36.68 -2.52
N ASP A 351 -1.07 35.68 -2.06
CA ASP A 351 -2.39 35.84 -1.44
C ASP A 351 -2.34 35.60 0.08
N THR A 352 -1.15 35.65 0.69
CA THR A 352 -0.95 35.39 2.14
C THR A 352 -1.49 36.50 3.04
N GLY A 353 -1.91 37.64 2.46
CA GLY A 353 -2.36 38.83 3.19
C GLY A 353 -1.24 39.67 3.78
N VAL A 354 0.03 39.27 3.65
CA VAL A 354 1.20 40.05 4.08
C VAL A 354 2.31 40.04 3.02
N PRO A 355 3.20 41.05 2.97
CA PRO A 355 4.41 40.98 2.16
C PRO A 355 5.30 39.82 2.61
N VAL A 356 5.88 39.11 1.65
CA VAL A 356 6.73 37.94 1.91
C VAL A 356 8.11 38.08 1.30
N LYS A 357 9.04 37.25 1.78
CA LYS A 357 10.36 37.05 1.19
C LYS A 357 10.75 35.58 1.09
N PHE A 358 11.74 35.27 0.24
CA PHE A 358 12.26 33.91 0.04
C PHE A 358 11.16 32.88 -0.27
N THR A 359 10.26 33.23 -1.20
CA THR A 359 9.17 32.34 -1.62
C THR A 359 9.73 31.12 -2.33
N LYS A 360 9.72 30.00 -1.61
CA LYS A 360 10.20 28.69 -2.06
C LYS A 360 9.08 27.97 -2.80
N ILE A 361 9.43 27.36 -3.93
CA ILE A 361 8.58 26.48 -4.72
C ILE A 361 9.11 25.07 -4.58
N ALA A 362 8.29 24.15 -4.09
CA ALA A 362 8.57 22.72 -4.03
C ALA A 362 7.80 22.01 -5.14
N ILE A 363 8.49 21.16 -5.91
CA ILE A 363 7.89 20.37 -6.99
C ILE A 363 7.96 18.89 -6.62
N THR A 364 6.88 18.16 -6.89
CA THR A 364 6.83 16.70 -6.85
C THR A 364 6.24 16.18 -8.14
N CYS A 365 6.94 15.27 -8.80
CA CYS A 365 6.51 14.63 -10.03
C CYS A 365 6.24 13.15 -9.75
N TYR A 366 5.19 12.62 -10.38
CA TYR A 366 4.64 11.29 -10.10
C TYR A 366 4.49 10.46 -11.37
N THR A 367 4.50 9.15 -11.18
CA THR A 367 4.03 8.17 -12.16
C THR A 367 2.50 8.12 -12.21
N LYS A 368 1.95 7.28 -13.10
CA LYS A 368 0.52 7.04 -13.22
C LYS A 368 -0.09 6.47 -11.93
N GLU A 369 0.67 5.62 -11.25
CA GLU A 369 0.30 4.97 -9.98
C GLU A 369 0.48 5.90 -8.77
N SER A 370 0.77 7.19 -9.00
CA SER A 370 1.04 8.19 -7.96
C SER A 370 2.24 7.87 -7.07
N THR A 371 3.25 7.16 -7.59
CA THR A 371 4.54 7.02 -6.93
C THR A 371 5.44 8.20 -7.29
N VAL A 372 6.16 8.75 -6.32
CA VAL A 372 7.12 9.84 -6.52
C VAL A 372 8.21 9.40 -7.49
N GLN A 373 8.36 10.14 -8.58
CA GLN A 373 9.37 9.92 -9.61
C GLN A 373 10.55 10.88 -9.45
N GLN A 374 10.27 12.15 -9.16
CA GLN A 374 11.27 13.20 -8.93
C GLN A 374 10.73 14.29 -8.01
N VAL A 375 11.61 14.93 -7.26
CA VAL A 375 11.32 16.15 -6.49
C VAL A 375 12.35 17.23 -6.79
N GLY A 376 12.02 18.47 -6.47
CA GLY A 376 13.02 19.54 -6.45
C GLY A 376 12.44 20.83 -5.94
N PHE A 377 13.28 21.85 -5.84
CA PHE A 377 12.85 23.14 -5.36
C PHE A 377 13.63 24.28 -5.99
N GLY A 378 13.03 25.46 -5.91
CA GLY A 378 13.66 26.71 -6.26
C GLY A 378 12.96 27.87 -5.57
N TYR A 379 13.25 29.07 -6.02
CA TYR A 379 12.63 30.29 -5.50
C TYR A 379 12.00 31.07 -6.65
N THR A 380 11.02 31.90 -6.33
CA THR A 380 10.50 32.88 -7.27
C THR A 380 11.58 33.87 -7.70
N SER A 381 11.44 34.44 -8.89
CA SER A 381 12.39 35.44 -9.43
C SER A 381 12.48 36.69 -8.57
N LEU A 382 11.37 37.11 -7.96
CA LEU A 382 11.36 38.18 -6.97
C LEU A 382 11.67 37.62 -5.59
N GLN A 383 12.64 38.25 -4.91
CA GLN A 383 12.97 37.90 -3.52
C GLN A 383 11.94 38.41 -2.52
N ASN A 384 11.30 39.54 -2.80
CA ASN A 384 10.22 40.12 -1.99
C ASN A 384 8.97 40.24 -2.87
N ILE A 385 7.82 39.80 -2.38
CA ILE A 385 6.55 39.83 -3.12
C ILE A 385 5.50 40.52 -2.26
N ALA A 386 5.01 41.67 -2.73
CA ALA A 386 3.91 42.39 -2.07
C ALA A 386 2.60 41.59 -2.16
N VAL A 387 1.62 41.91 -1.31
CA VAL A 387 0.28 41.28 -1.38
C VAL A 387 -0.35 41.56 -2.74
N GLY A 388 -0.87 40.51 -3.38
CA GLY A 388 -1.48 40.56 -4.72
C GLY A 388 -0.48 40.67 -5.87
N GLN A 389 0.83 40.82 -5.60
CA GLN A 389 1.86 40.81 -6.63
C GLN A 389 2.16 39.37 -7.05
N SER A 390 2.45 39.17 -8.33
CA SER A 390 2.89 37.90 -8.88
C SER A 390 4.41 37.84 -9.09
N SER A 391 4.95 36.62 -9.09
CA SER A 391 6.33 36.35 -9.45
C SER A 391 6.45 35.00 -10.15
N ALA A 392 7.25 34.96 -11.21
CA ALA A 392 7.56 33.74 -11.93
C ALA A 392 8.54 32.86 -11.13
N PHE A 393 8.61 31.58 -11.48
CA PHE A 393 9.64 30.66 -11.05
C PHE A 393 10.04 29.72 -12.18
N GLU A 394 11.25 29.19 -12.09
CA GLU A 394 11.77 28.19 -13.01
C GLU A 394 12.75 27.26 -12.27
N ILE A 395 12.56 25.95 -12.41
CA ILE A 395 13.31 24.90 -11.70
C ILE A 395 13.71 23.85 -12.72
N LEU A 396 14.99 23.50 -12.77
CA LEU A 396 15.49 22.43 -13.62
C LEU A 396 15.42 21.10 -12.87
N LEU A 397 14.68 20.12 -13.41
CA LEU A 397 14.55 18.77 -12.84
C LEU A 397 15.06 17.72 -13.83
N SER A 398 15.63 16.63 -13.33
CA SER A 398 16.04 15.45 -14.09
C SER A 398 15.03 14.29 -13.94
N GLN A 399 15.35 13.11 -14.50
CA GLN A 399 14.59 11.86 -14.29
C GLN A 399 13.13 11.92 -14.79
N TRP A 400 12.91 12.44 -15.99
CA TRP A 400 11.57 12.61 -16.57
C TRP A 400 10.94 11.35 -17.17
N SER A 401 11.70 10.25 -17.28
CA SER A 401 11.14 8.99 -17.75
C SER A 401 10.07 8.48 -16.78
N GLY A 402 8.88 8.19 -17.29
CA GLY A 402 7.73 7.72 -16.50
C GLY A 402 7.01 8.81 -15.70
N VAL A 403 7.35 10.09 -15.86
CA VAL A 403 6.61 11.21 -15.24
C VAL A 403 5.32 11.44 -16.00
N GLU A 404 4.18 11.31 -15.31
CA GLU A 404 2.84 11.57 -15.84
C GLU A 404 2.29 12.92 -15.42
N ARG A 405 2.61 13.35 -14.19
CA ARG A 405 2.13 14.63 -13.64
C ARG A 405 3.14 15.22 -12.66
N CYS A 406 3.13 16.53 -12.50
CA CYS A 406 3.85 17.23 -11.43
C CYS A 406 2.91 18.18 -10.70
N GLU A 407 3.19 18.41 -9.42
CA GLU A 407 2.48 19.35 -8.54
C GLU A 407 3.49 20.35 -7.98
N ALA A 408 3.01 21.56 -7.69
CA ALA A 408 3.79 22.60 -7.03
C ALA A 408 3.15 22.99 -5.70
N GLN A 409 3.99 23.18 -4.68
CA GLN A 409 3.65 23.75 -3.39
C GLN A 409 4.50 25.00 -3.15
N VAL A 410 3.95 25.99 -2.47
CA VAL A 410 4.60 27.30 -2.28
C VAL A 410 4.65 27.61 -0.79
N GLN A 411 5.82 28.03 -0.28
CA GLN A 411 5.93 28.52 1.09
C GLN A 411 6.96 29.65 1.16
N ALA A 412 6.61 30.71 1.88
CA ALA A 412 7.47 31.89 2.01
C ALA A 412 7.76 32.21 3.48
N ARG A 413 8.61 33.22 3.69
CA ARG A 413 8.92 33.79 5.01
C ARG A 413 8.36 35.19 5.10
N LYS A 414 8.01 35.62 6.33
CA LYS A 414 7.58 37.00 6.56
C LYS A 414 8.74 37.95 6.23
N GLN A 415 8.46 39.04 5.52
CA GLN A 415 9.46 40.04 5.17
C GLN A 415 10.13 40.64 6.41
#